data_AF-F2IEQ7-F1
#
_entry.id   AF-F2IEQ7-F1
#
_cell.length_a   1.000
_cell.length_b   1.000
_cell.length_c   1.000
_cell.angle_alpha   90.00
_cell.angle_beta   90.00
_cell.angle_gamma   90.00
#
_symmetry.space_group_name_H-M   'P 1'
#
loop_
_entity.id
_entity.type
_entity.pdbx_description
1 polymer ?
#
loop_
_entity_poly.entity_id
_entity_poly.type
_entity_poly.pdbx_seq_one_letter_code
_entity_poly.pdbx_strand_id
1 'polypeptide(L)'
;MKKNVLALLSILFLFSCGNNDSVFKKNRNMEFNCENDFKVHFKESTTITNSDSTTTISVSVKSKNLNEEYIMQQVRAASGVKYATKDGKFIFWEHQGEFSFGTEDSTYCLCE
;
A
#
# COMPACT_ATOMS: atom_id res chain seq x y z
N MET A 1 -26.95 -16.91 -55.99
CA MET A 1 -25.94 -17.20 -54.95
C MET A 1 -24.54 -16.98 -55.52
N LYS A 2 -23.85 -15.90 -55.11
CA LYS A 2 -22.42 -15.70 -55.35
C LYS A 2 -21.81 -15.15 -54.06
N LYS A 3 -20.80 -15.86 -53.55
CA LYS A 3 -20.02 -15.52 -52.36
C LYS A 3 -19.09 -14.36 -52.69
N ASN A 4 -19.03 -13.34 -51.84
CA ASN A 4 -17.87 -12.46 -51.74
C ASN A 4 -17.43 -12.42 -50.28
N VAL A 5 -16.35 -13.15 -50.04
CA VAL A 5 -15.48 -13.05 -48.86
C VAL A 5 -14.74 -11.73 -48.98
N LEU A 6 -14.82 -10.85 -47.97
CA LEU A 6 -13.80 -9.82 -47.80
C LEU A 6 -13.59 -9.47 -46.31
N ALA A 7 -12.55 -10.12 -45.79
CA ALA A 7 -11.59 -9.66 -44.79
C ALA A 7 -12.11 -8.97 -43.51
N LEU A 8 -12.08 -9.76 -42.42
CA LEU A 8 -11.77 -9.27 -41.08
C LEU A 8 -10.50 -8.40 -41.15
N LEU A 9 -10.65 -7.09 -40.90
CA LEU A 9 -9.52 -6.23 -40.60
C LEU A 9 -9.31 -6.25 -39.08
N SER A 10 -8.69 -7.32 -38.60
CA SER A 10 -8.18 -7.45 -37.23
C SER A 10 -7.02 -6.46 -37.06
N ILE A 11 -7.30 -5.26 -36.56
CA ILE A 11 -6.28 -4.31 -36.14
C ILE A 11 -5.66 -4.86 -34.86
N LEU A 12 -4.60 -5.64 -35.04
CA LEU A 12 -3.63 -5.98 -34.00
C LEU A 12 -2.90 -4.68 -33.62
N PHE A 13 -3.40 -3.98 -32.62
CA PHE A 13 -2.58 -3.07 -31.83
C PHE A 13 -1.55 -3.91 -31.09
N LEU A 14 -0.39 -4.11 -31.71
CA LEU A 14 0.81 -4.51 -31.01
C LEU A 14 1.21 -3.34 -30.11
N PHE A 15 0.70 -3.34 -28.88
CA PHE A 15 1.31 -2.59 -27.80
C PHE A 15 2.73 -3.13 -27.63
N SER A 16 3.69 -2.41 -28.21
CA SER A 16 5.10 -2.54 -27.91
C SER A 16 5.28 -2.31 -26.41
N CYS A 17 5.37 -3.39 -25.63
CA CYS A 17 5.93 -3.34 -24.28
C CYS A 17 7.42 -3.04 -24.45
N GLY A 18 7.78 -1.76 -24.47
CA GLY A 18 9.15 -1.33 -24.32
C GLY A 18 9.66 -1.78 -22.96
N ASN A 19 10.71 -2.60 -22.96
CA ASN A 19 11.48 -2.96 -21.77
C ASN A 19 12.19 -1.72 -21.23
N ASN A 20 11.46 -0.90 -20.48
CA ASN A 20 12.03 0.14 -19.65
C ASN A 20 12.23 -0.47 -18.27
N ASP A 21 13.47 -0.55 -17.79
CA ASP A 21 13.81 -0.80 -16.37
C ASP A 21 13.26 0.33 -15.51
N SER A 22 11.94 0.32 -15.34
CA SER A 22 11.17 1.39 -14.74
C SER A 22 11.08 1.13 -13.25
N VAL A 23 12.03 1.69 -12.50
CA VAL A 23 11.95 1.72 -11.05
C VAL A 23 10.88 2.74 -10.65
N PHE A 24 9.70 2.27 -10.24
CA PHE A 24 8.66 3.13 -9.70
C PHE A 24 8.87 3.34 -8.20
N LYS A 25 8.97 4.60 -7.79
CA LYS A 25 9.08 4.99 -6.38
C LYS A 25 7.78 5.65 -5.93
N LYS A 26 7.09 5.02 -4.98
CA LYS A 26 5.92 5.60 -4.31
C LYS A 26 6.34 6.11 -2.94
N ASN A 27 6.20 7.42 -2.73
CA ASN A 27 6.40 8.06 -1.43
C ASN A 27 5.07 8.63 -0.94
N ARG A 28 4.57 8.13 0.19
CA ARG A 28 3.43 8.73 0.89
C ARG A 28 3.90 9.24 2.24
N ASN A 29 3.43 10.42 2.63
CA ASN A 29 3.63 10.98 3.96
C ASN A 29 2.28 11.50 4.44
N MET A 30 1.71 10.89 5.46
CA MET A 30 0.36 11.18 5.97
C MET A 30 0.43 11.37 7.48
N GLU A 31 -0.34 12.32 8.00
CA GLU A 31 -0.52 12.53 9.43
C GLU A 31 -2.00 12.31 9.76
N PHE A 32 -2.27 11.45 10.72
CA PHE A 32 -3.59 11.13 11.21
C PHE A 32 -3.69 11.62 12.66
N ASN A 33 -4.70 12.44 12.94
CA ASN A 33 -5.03 12.88 14.29
C ASN A 33 -6.17 12.00 14.80
N CYS A 34 -5.86 11.14 15.75
CA CYS A 34 -6.78 10.18 16.33
C CYS A 34 -7.29 10.70 17.68
N GLU A 35 -8.20 9.95 18.31
CA GLU A 35 -8.71 10.29 19.64
C GLU A 35 -7.59 10.31 20.71
N ASN A 36 -7.86 11.00 21.83
CA ASN A 36 -6.97 11.06 23.00
C ASN A 36 -5.56 11.62 22.72
N ASP A 37 -5.47 12.64 21.85
CA ASP A 37 -4.22 13.27 21.42
C ASP A 37 -3.21 12.30 20.79
N PHE A 38 -3.69 11.16 20.28
CA PHE A 38 -2.86 10.16 19.62
C PHE A 38 -2.66 10.55 18.15
N LYS A 39 -1.41 10.75 17.75
CA LYS A 39 -1.05 11.11 16.38
C LYS A 39 -0.27 10.00 15.73
N VAL A 40 -0.64 9.67 14.49
CA VAL A 40 0.05 8.67 13.68
C VAL A 40 0.62 9.35 12.44
N HIS A 41 1.93 9.27 12.28
CA HIS A 41 2.64 9.72 11.09
C HIS A 41 3.05 8.50 10.28
N PHE A 42 2.46 8.35 9.09
CA PHE A 42 2.76 7.26 8.17
C PHE A 42 3.70 7.76 7.07
N LYS A 43 4.80 7.02 6.86
CA LYS A 43 5.73 7.23 5.77
C LYS A 43 5.92 5.93 5.00
N GLU A 44 5.52 5.89 3.74
CA GLU A 44 5.76 4.75 2.85
C GLU A 44 6.87 5.08 1.86
N SER A 45 7.80 4.13 1.70
CA SER A 45 8.76 4.11 0.60
C SER A 45 8.63 2.76 -0.11
N THR A 46 7.98 2.78 -1.28
CA THR A 46 7.90 1.59 -2.13
C THR A 46 8.94 1.69 -3.22
N THR A 47 9.74 0.64 -3.39
CA THR A 47 10.58 0.46 -4.59
C THR A 47 10.02 -0.71 -5.39
N ILE A 48 9.49 -0.41 -6.57
CA ILE A 48 9.03 -1.42 -7.54
C ILE A 48 10.13 -1.59 -8.59
N THR A 49 10.57 -2.82 -8.81
CA THR A 49 11.46 -3.22 -9.90
C THR A 49 10.72 -4.15 -10.87
N ASN A 50 11.35 -4.48 -12.00
CA ASN A 50 10.75 -5.36 -13.01
C ASN A 50 10.42 -6.78 -12.51
N SER A 51 11.03 -7.23 -11.41
CA SER A 51 10.83 -8.58 -10.87
C SER A 51 10.17 -8.63 -9.50
N ASP A 52 10.21 -7.55 -8.71
CA ASP A 52 9.72 -7.54 -7.32
C ASP A 52 9.27 -6.14 -6.88
N SER A 53 8.39 -6.08 -5.88
CA SER A 53 8.10 -4.85 -5.14
C SER A 53 8.32 -5.07 -3.65
N THR A 54 9.18 -4.24 -3.05
CA THR A 54 9.34 -4.22 -1.59
C THR A 54 8.76 -2.93 -1.05
N THR A 55 7.77 -3.06 -0.18
CA THR A 55 7.16 -1.93 0.53
C THR A 55 7.53 -2.00 2.00
N THR A 56 8.30 -1.01 2.44
CA THR A 56 8.57 -0.78 3.86
C THR A 56 7.95 0.56 4.24
N ILE A 57 7.27 0.59 5.37
CA ILE A 57 6.72 1.82 5.94
C ILE A 57 7.36 2.11 7.29
N SER A 58 7.40 3.38 7.66
CA SER A 58 7.60 3.83 9.03
C SER A 58 6.29 4.42 9.54
N VAL A 59 5.89 3.99 10.73
CA VAL A 59 4.75 4.54 11.47
C VAL A 59 5.26 5.14 12.76
N SER A 60 5.24 6.47 12.87
CA SER A 60 5.56 7.15 14.12
C SER A 60 4.29 7.47 14.89
N VAL A 61 4.27 7.12 16.16
CA VAL A 61 3.14 7.31 17.05
C VAL A 61 3.52 8.29 18.15
N LYS A 62 2.71 9.31 18.35
CA LYS A 62 2.94 10.30 19.40
C LYS A 62 1.66 10.55 20.20
N SER A 63 1.74 10.37 21.51
CA SER A 63 0.73 10.75 22.51
C SER A 63 1.42 11.28 23.76
N LYS A 64 0.64 11.63 24.79
CA LYS A 64 1.19 12.12 26.08
C LYS A 64 2.17 11.14 26.73
N ASN A 65 1.95 9.83 26.55
CA ASN A 65 2.71 8.77 27.23
C ASN A 65 3.50 7.87 26.27
N LEU A 66 3.41 8.08 24.96
CA LEU A 66 4.02 7.21 23.96
C LEU A 66 4.64 8.07 22.85
N ASN A 67 5.89 7.79 22.50
CA ASN A 67 6.58 8.41 21.38
C ASN A 67 7.50 7.35 20.75
N GLU A 68 6.95 6.58 19.81
CA GLU A 68 7.63 5.42 19.22
C GLU A 68 7.55 5.45 17.70
N GLU A 69 8.53 4.82 17.05
CA GLU A 69 8.56 4.63 15.61
C GLU A 69 8.65 3.14 15.28
N TYR A 70 7.77 2.68 14.40
CA TYR A 70 7.66 1.28 14.00
C TYR A 70 8.03 1.13 12.52
N ILE A 71 9.06 0.35 12.25
CA ILE A 71 9.37 -0.11 10.89
C ILE A 71 8.50 -1.34 10.61
N MET A 72 7.66 -1.23 9.58
CA MET A 72 6.69 -2.28 9.23
C MET A 72 6.86 -2.73 7.79
N GLN A 73 6.57 -4.00 7.56
CA GLN A 73 6.60 -4.64 6.25
C GLN A 73 5.20 -5.00 5.82
N GLN A 74 4.93 -4.91 4.53
CA GLN A 74 3.65 -5.34 3.98
C GLN A 74 3.47 -6.86 4.20
N VAL A 75 2.32 -7.24 4.74
CA VAL A 75 1.94 -8.64 4.98
C VAL A 75 0.68 -8.99 4.21
N ARG A 76 0.44 -10.29 4.01
CA ARG A 76 -0.74 -10.76 3.30
C ARG A 76 -2.02 -10.41 4.07
N ALA A 77 -3.02 -9.91 3.36
CA ALA A 77 -4.36 -9.64 3.87
C ALA A 77 -5.42 -10.15 2.89
N ALA A 78 -6.62 -10.45 3.40
CA ALA A 78 -7.76 -10.85 2.56
C ALA A 78 -8.34 -9.66 1.77
N SER A 79 -8.21 -8.45 2.32
CA SER A 79 -8.63 -7.19 1.70
C SER A 79 -7.81 -6.02 2.25
N GLY A 80 -7.76 -4.91 1.50
CA GLY A 80 -6.96 -3.75 1.87
C GLY A 80 -5.46 -4.01 1.83
N VAL A 81 -4.69 -3.12 2.45
CA VAL A 81 -3.23 -3.20 2.54
C VAL A 81 -2.81 -3.21 3.99
N LYS A 82 -2.23 -4.33 4.43
CA LYS A 82 -1.81 -4.56 5.83
C LYS A 82 -0.29 -4.53 5.92
N TYR A 83 0.21 -3.88 6.95
CA TYR A 83 1.62 -3.85 7.33
C TYR A 83 1.76 -4.29 8.78
N ALA A 84 2.84 -4.99 9.09
CA ALA A 84 3.13 -5.42 10.45
C ALA A 84 4.60 -5.20 10.81
N THR A 85 4.88 -5.00 12.09
CA THR A 85 6.25 -5.07 12.62
C THR A 85 6.83 -6.47 12.42
N LYS A 86 8.16 -6.59 12.50
CA LYS A 86 8.86 -7.89 12.32
C LYS A 86 8.39 -8.98 13.28
N ASP A 87 7.98 -8.60 14.50
CA ASP A 87 7.41 -9.50 15.52
C ASP A 87 5.91 -9.75 15.35
N GLY A 88 5.25 -9.09 14.38
CA GLY A 88 3.81 -9.19 14.11
C GLY A 88 2.92 -8.48 15.12
N LYS A 89 3.49 -7.84 16.16
CA LYS A 89 2.73 -7.30 17.29
C LYS A 89 1.89 -6.08 16.91
N PHE A 90 2.45 -5.17 16.13
CA PHE A 90 1.78 -3.95 15.71
C PHE A 90 1.39 -4.05 14.25
N ILE A 91 0.21 -3.53 13.94
CA ILE A 91 -0.45 -3.60 12.64
C ILE A 91 -0.86 -2.20 12.22
N PHE A 92 -0.55 -1.86 10.98
CA PHE A 92 -1.18 -0.76 10.25
C PHE A 92 -2.01 -1.34 9.12
N TRP A 93 -3.28 -0.95 8.99
CA TRP A 93 -4.17 -1.48 7.96
C TRP A 93 -4.95 -0.36 7.28
N GLU A 94 -4.86 -0.32 5.96
CA GLU A 94 -5.61 0.58 5.08
C GLU A 94 -6.70 -0.24 4.36
N HIS A 95 -7.98 0.08 4.59
CA HIS A 95 -9.11 -0.59 3.96
C HIS A 95 -10.20 0.41 3.56
N GLN A 96 -10.52 0.49 2.27
CA GLN A 96 -11.60 1.33 1.73
C GLN A 96 -11.52 2.84 2.08
N GLY A 97 -10.31 3.37 2.30
CA GLY A 97 -10.11 4.77 2.69
C GLY A 97 -9.99 4.95 4.21
N GLU A 98 -10.36 3.94 4.99
CA GLU A 98 -10.13 3.91 6.42
C GLU A 98 -8.72 3.44 6.75
N PHE A 99 -8.16 3.99 7.82
CA PHE A 99 -6.86 3.63 8.34
C PHE A 99 -6.97 3.23 9.80
N SER A 100 -6.34 2.12 10.16
CA SER A 100 -6.22 1.69 11.55
C SER A 100 -4.78 1.39 11.92
N PHE A 101 -4.44 1.71 13.17
CA PHE A 101 -3.19 1.33 13.81
C PHE A 101 -3.46 0.71 15.17
N GLY A 102 -2.82 -0.42 15.46
CA GLY A 102 -3.09 -1.16 16.69
C GLY A 102 -2.30 -2.46 16.80
N THR A 103 -2.77 -3.33 17.67
CA THR A 103 -2.39 -4.75 17.72
C THR A 103 -3.53 -5.58 17.14
N GLU A 104 -3.37 -6.91 17.11
CA GLU A 104 -4.47 -7.81 16.72
C GLU A 104 -5.68 -7.69 17.66
N ASP A 105 -5.45 -7.42 18.94
CA ASP A 105 -6.48 -7.37 19.99
C ASP A 105 -6.99 -5.96 20.29
N SER A 106 -6.37 -4.90 19.77
CA SER A 106 -6.69 -3.53 20.18
C SER A 106 -6.37 -2.49 19.11
N THR A 107 -7.33 -1.61 18.82
CA THR A 107 -7.16 -0.46 17.92
C THR A 107 -6.79 0.77 18.72
N TYR A 108 -5.66 1.39 18.41
CA TYR A 108 -5.18 2.61 19.06
C TYR A 108 -5.53 3.87 18.27
N CYS A 109 -5.68 3.74 16.95
CA CYS A 109 -6.13 4.81 16.08
C CYS A 109 -7.01 4.22 14.98
N LEU A 110 -8.14 4.88 14.73
CA LEU A 110 -9.03 4.65 13.60
C LEU A 110 -9.33 6.03 12.98
N CYS A 111 -9.11 6.16 11.67
CA CYS A 111 -9.42 7.38 10.92
C CYS A 111 -10.17 7.03 9.65
N GLU A 112 -11.26 7.76 9.42
CA GLU A 112 -12.09 7.74 8.20
C GLU A 112 -11.71 8.89 7.25
#